data_AF-A0A5Q4GJJ1-F1
#
_entry.id   AF-A0A5Q4GJJ1-F1
#
_cell.length_a   1.000
_cell.length_b   1.000
_cell.length_c   1.000
_cell.angle_alpha   90.00
_cell.angle_beta   90.00
_cell.angle_gamma   90.00
#
_symmetry.space_group_name_H-M   'P 1'
#
loop_
_entity.id
_entity.type
_entity.pdbx_description
1 polymer ?
#
loop_
_entity_poly.entity_id
_entity_poly.type
_entity_poly.pdbx_seq_one_letter_code
_entity_poly.pdbx_strand_id
1 'polypeptide(L)' 'DLELCRMAVPRRVYTMSHIDYVVDRLGWLHDHRELVGGLEFYEEPPVLRFFTGKLRALGDWGTKLAAAFEADFGPHV' A
#
# COMPACT_ATOMS: atom_id res chain seq x y z
N ASP A 1 -2.64 -8.87 18.45
CA ASP A 1 -1.35 -8.72 17.75
C ASP A 1 -1.32 -7.37 17.06
N LEU A 2 -0.16 -6.73 17.01
CA LEU A 2 0.02 -5.42 16.38
C LEU A 2 0.85 -5.58 15.10
N GLU A 3 0.20 -5.48 13.95
CA GLU A 3 0.86 -5.49 12.65
C GLU A 3 1.25 -4.06 12.28
N LEU A 4 2.55 -3.79 12.15
CA LEU A 4 3.08 -2.44 11.94
C LEU A 4 3.72 -2.28 10.56
N CYS A 5 3.39 -1.16 9.90
CA CYS A 5 4.10 -0.68 8.72
C CYS A 5 5.08 0.41 9.12
N ARG A 6 6.34 0.33 8.65
CA ARG A 6 7.41 1.29 8.97
C ARG A 6 7.53 2.35 7.88
N MET A 7 7.33 3.61 8.25
CA MET A 7 7.62 4.79 7.42
C MET A 7 9.05 5.28 7.68
N ALA A 8 10.01 4.85 6.86
CA ALA A 8 11.42 5.25 7.01
C ALA A 8 11.73 6.48 6.15
N VAL A 9 12.19 7.58 6.77
CA VAL A 9 12.52 8.85 6.09
C VAL A 9 14.05 9.06 6.06
N PRO A 10 14.70 8.95 4.89
CA PRO A 10 16.12 9.21 4.73
C PRO A 10 16.46 10.68 5.00
N ARG A 11 17.62 10.91 5.63
CA ARG A 11 18.07 12.24 6.04
C ARG A 11 18.37 13.13 4.83
N ARG A 12 17.76 14.32 4.79
CA ARG A 12 17.99 15.39 3.79
C ARG A 12 17.65 15.00 2.35
N VAL A 13 16.77 14.02 2.15
CA VAL A 13 16.33 13.57 0.82
C VAL A 13 14.98 14.17 0.42
N TYR A 14 14.03 14.21 1.35
CA TYR A 14 12.67 14.64 1.08
C TYR A 14 12.39 16.08 1.58
N THR A 15 11.51 16.79 0.86
CA THR A 15 10.99 18.11 1.22
C THR A 15 9.67 17.96 1.98
N MET A 16 9.15 19.06 2.54
CA MET A 16 7.83 19.07 3.17
C MET A 16 6.72 18.61 2.22
N SER A 17 6.75 19.04 0.96
CA SER A 17 5.76 18.64 -0.03
C SER A 17 5.70 17.13 -0.27
N HIS A 18 6.81 16.41 -0.14
CA HIS A 18 6.79 14.94 -0.20
C HIS A 18 6.09 14.32 1.02
N ILE A 19 6.25 14.91 2.20
CA ILE A 19 5.57 14.45 3.42
C ILE A 19 4.08 14.76 3.33
N ASP A 20 3.71 15.97 2.91
CA ASP A 20 2.31 16.37 2.73
C ASP A 20 1.60 15.45 1.72
N TYR A 21 2.28 15.10 0.63
CA TYR A 21 1.78 14.12 -0.34
C TYR A 21 1.51 12.76 0.33
N VAL A 22 2.46 12.23 1.11
CA VAL A 22 2.28 10.95 1.81
C VAL A 22 1.12 11.00 2.80
N VAL A 23 0.99 12.09 3.57
CA VAL A 23 -0.12 12.26 4.54
C VAL A 23 -1.46 12.24 3.82
N ASP A 24 -1.59 12.99 2.74
CA ASP A 24 -2.82 13.08 1.96
C ASP A 24 -3.19 11.72 1.33
N ARG A 25 -2.23 11.01 0.72
CA ARG A 25 -2.47 9.68 0.14
C ARG A 25 -2.82 8.62 1.20
N LEU A 26 -2.17 8.65 2.36
CA LEU A 26 -2.46 7.72 3.45
C LEU A 26 -3.80 8.02 4.12
N GLY A 27 -4.18 9.30 4.23
CA GLY A 27 -5.50 9.71 4.70
C GLY A 27 -6.59 9.12 3.83
N TRP A 28 -6.50 9.32 2.51
CA TRP A 28 -7.45 8.74 1.56
C TRP A 28 -7.51 7.20 1.67
N LEU A 29 -6.37 6.51 1.76
CA LEU A 29 -6.34 5.05 1.90
C LEU A 29 -6.99 4.59 3.21
N HIS A 30 -6.81 5.34 4.30
CA HIS A 30 -7.40 5.02 5.60
C HIS A 30 -8.93 5.13 5.56
N ASP A 31 -9.46 6.14 4.89
CA ASP A 31 -10.90 6.32 4.69
C ASP A 31 -11.49 5.19 3.83
N HIS A 32 -10.70 4.65 2.90
CA HIS A 32 -11.08 3.55 1.99
C HIS A 32 -10.59 2.17 2.45
N ARG A 33 -10.14 2.01 3.69
CA ARG A 33 -9.49 0.77 4.18
C ARG A 33 -10.33 -0.49 4.04
N GLU A 34 -11.65 -0.37 3.95
CA GLU A 34 -12.57 -1.51 3.74
C GLU A 34 -12.45 -2.12 2.34
N LEU A 35 -11.88 -1.38 1.39
CA LEU A 35 -11.52 -1.90 0.07
C LEU A 35 -10.23 -2.71 0.10
N VAL A 36 -9.42 -2.66 1.16
CA VAL A 36 -8.14 -3.38 1.25
C VAL A 36 -8.39 -4.77 1.82
N GLY A 37 -8.22 -5.79 0.99
CA GLY A 37 -8.31 -7.19 1.38
C GLY A 37 -6.98 -7.80 1.81
N GLY A 38 -7.04 -9.06 2.24
CA GLY A 38 -5.85 -9.82 2.62
C GLY A 38 -4.98 -10.23 1.42
N LEU A 39 -3.80 -10.76 1.75
CA LEU A 39 -2.86 -11.35 0.80
C LEU A 39 -2.59 -12.81 1.18
N GLU A 40 -2.28 -13.64 0.20
CA GLU A 40 -1.82 -15.01 0.42
C GLU A 40 -0.49 -15.26 -0.31
N PHE A 41 0.38 -16.07 0.29
CA PHE A 41 1.58 -16.55 -0.38
C PHE A 41 1.20 -17.57 -1.45
N TYR A 42 1.68 -17.37 -2.67
CA TYR A 42 1.60 -18.41 -3.71
C TYR A 42 2.96 -19.06 -3.98
N GLU A 43 4.04 -18.42 -3.55
CA GLU A 43 5.41 -18.94 -3.57
C GLU A 43 6.08 -18.54 -2.25
N GLU A 44 6.26 -19.51 -1.34
CA GLU A 44 6.89 -19.29 -0.03
C GLU A 44 8.23 -20.04 0.06
N PRO A 45 9.37 -19.35 -0.16
CA PRO A 45 10.69 -19.91 0.07
C PRO A 45 10.91 -20.23 1.56
N PRO A 46 11.64 -21.31 1.89
CA PRO A 46 11.87 -21.71 3.28
C PRO A 46 12.74 -20.74 4.07
N VAL A 47 13.46 -19.83 3.40
CA VAL A 47 14.34 -18.83 4.02
C VAL A 47 14.06 -17.46 3.38
N LEU A 48 14.13 -16.39 4.17
CA LEU A 48 13.93 -15.00 3.71
C LEU A 48 12.59 -14.76 2.99
N ARG A 49 11.51 -15.46 3.40
CA ARG A 49 10.18 -15.38 2.79
C ARG A 49 9.60 -13.97 2.61
N PHE A 50 9.97 -13.02 3.45
CA PHE A 50 9.52 -11.62 3.33
C PHE A 50 10.26 -10.84 2.23
N PHE A 51 11.45 -11.31 1.84
CA PHE A 51 12.26 -10.68 0.80
C PHE A 51 12.01 -11.32 -0.58
N THR A 52 11.77 -12.63 -0.62
CA THR A 52 11.69 -13.40 -1.87
C THR A 52 10.36 -14.10 -2.09
N GLY A 53 9.52 -14.20 -1.05
CA GLY A 53 8.20 -14.79 -1.18
C GLY A 53 7.28 -13.90 -2.00
N LYS A 54 6.41 -14.53 -2.79
CA LYS A 54 5.47 -13.82 -3.65
C LYS A 54 4.06 -13.95 -3.11
N LEU A 55 3.38 -12.81 -3.08
CA LEU A 55 2.03 -12.65 -2.55
C LEU A 55 1.07 -12.37 -3.70
N ARG A 56 -0.17 -12.83 -3.56
CA ARG A 56 -1.29 -12.45 -4.43
C ARG A 56 -2.45 -11.94 -3.59
N ALA A 57 -3.25 -11.05 -4.18
CA ALA A 57 -4.45 -10.53 -3.54
C ALA A 57 -5.49 -11.63 -3.32
N LEU A 58 -6.12 -11.63 -2.14
CA LEU A 58 -7.32 -12.43 -1.90
C LEU A 58 -8.51 -11.75 -2.57
N GLY A 59 -8.85 -12.23 -3.77
CA GLY A 59 -9.94 -11.65 -4.59
C GLY A 59 -9.47 -10.50 -5.48
N ASP A 60 -10.38 -9.57 -5.76
CA ASP A 60 -10.22 -8.48 -6.74
C ASP A 60 -10.08 -7.09 -6.09
N TRP A 61 -9.75 -7.06 -4.79
CA TRP A 61 -9.73 -5.84 -3.99
C TRP A 61 -8.76 -4.78 -4.54
N GLY A 62 -7.61 -5.20 -5.10
CA GLY A 62 -6.65 -4.29 -5.70
C GLY A 62 -7.21 -3.54 -6.91
N THR A 63 -8.01 -4.22 -7.73
CA THR A 63 -8.68 -3.60 -8.89
C THR A 63 -9.76 -2.62 -8.45
N LYS A 64 -10.54 -2.99 -7.43
CA LYS A 64 -11.57 -2.11 -6.85
C LYS A 64 -10.96 -0.85 -6.22
N LEU A 65 -9.87 -1.00 -5.49
CA LEU A 65 -9.14 0.12 -4.90
C LEU A 65 -8.57 1.04 -5.99
N ALA A 66 -7.98 0.48 -7.05
CA ALA A 66 -7.47 1.26 -8.18
C ALA A 66 -8.60 2.05 -8.87
N ALA A 67 -9.75 1.41 -9.13
CA ALA A 67 -10.91 2.08 -9.72
C ALA A 67 -11.46 3.21 -8.83
N ALA A 68 -11.51 3.01 -7.51
CA ALA A 68 -11.91 4.06 -6.57
C ALA A 68 -10.91 5.24 -6.58
N PHE A 69 -9.61 4.93 -6.60
CA PHE A 69 -8.56 5.95 -6.67
C PHE A 69 -8.64 6.77 -7.97
N GLU A 70 -8.79 6.10 -9.11
CA GLU A 70 -8.95 6.75 -10.41
C GLU A 70 -10.23 7.60 -10.50
N ALA A 71 -11.32 7.19 -9.84
CA ALA A 71 -12.56 7.96 -9.79
C ALA A 71 -12.38 9.29 -9.04
N ASP A 72 -11.60 9.30 -7.96
CA ASP A 72 -11.39 10.49 -7.11
C ASP A 72 -10.29 11.41 -7.65
N PHE A 73 -9.23 10.86 -8.23
CA PHE A 73 -8.04 11.61 -8.63
C PHE A 73 -7.84 11.72 -10.14
N GLY A 74 -8.52 10.89 -10.93
CA GLY A 74 -8.38 10.81 -12.38
C GLY A 74 -7.27 9.84 -12.83
N PRO A 75 -7.18 9.56 -14.15
CA PRO A 75 -6.30 8.54 -14.72
C PRO A 75 -4.81 8.94 -14.83
N HIS A 76 -4.43 10.14 -14.37
CA HIS A 76 -3.11 10.74 -14.61
C HIS A 76 -2.43 11.30 -13.35
N VAL A 77 -2.86 10.84 -12.17
CA VAL A 77 -2.17 11.12 -10.90
C VAL A 77 -1.08 10.09 -10.63
#